data_AF-A0AB34U2Q4-F1
#
_entry.id   AF-A0AB34U2Q4-F1
#
_cell.length_a   1.000
_cell.length_b   1.000
_cell.length_c   1.000
_cell.angle_alpha   90.00
_cell.angle_beta   90.00
_cell.angle_gamma   90.00
#
_symmetry.space_group_name_H-M   'P 1'
#
loop_
_entity.id
_entity.type
_entity.pdbx_description
1 polymer ?
#
loop_
_entity_poly.entity_id
_entity_poly.type
_entity_poly.pdbx_seq_one_letter_code
_entity_poly.pdbx_strand_id
1 'polypeptide(L)' 'MKVRALWGFVGDADLLKADSAKVKRGEVFDDVNDEYAHVLIGKGLAEEVGGKTTPKANKQAKPEENK' A
#
# COMPACT_ATOMS: atom_id res chain seq x y z
N MET A 1 6.87 7.09 -4.91
CA MET A 1 6.98 5.61 -4.96
C MET A 1 5.83 5.05 -5.76
N LYS A 2 6.10 4.02 -6.56
CA LYS A 2 5.08 3.37 -7.39
C LYS A 2 4.38 2.26 -6.62
N VAL A 3 3.06 2.36 -6.48
CA VAL A 3 2.22 1.38 -5.78
C VAL A 3 0.98 1.01 -6.56
N ARG A 4 0.49 -0.21 -6.37
CA ARG A 4 -0.80 -0.69 -6.89
C ARG A 4 -1.77 -0.92 -5.74
N ALA A 5 -2.97 -0.37 -5.86
CA ALA A 5 -4.04 -0.61 -4.91
C ALA A 5 -4.56 -2.05 -5.03
N LEU A 6 -4.52 -2.80 -3.93
CA LEU A 6 -5.06 -4.16 -3.85
C LEU A 6 -6.58 -4.16 -3.62
N TRP A 7 -7.08 -3.08 -3.02
CA TRP A 7 -8.47 -2.90 -2.63
C TRP A 7 -8.95 -1.50 -3.00
N GLY A 8 -10.27 -1.31 -3.06
CA GLY A 8 -10.84 0.03 -3.17
C GLY A 8 -10.85 0.70 -1.80
N PHE A 9 -10.29 1.90 -1.70
CA PHE A 9 -10.27 2.67 -0.46
C PHE A 9 -10.45 4.17 -0.72
N VAL A 10 -10.78 4.92 0.32
CA VAL A 10 -10.80 6.38 0.29
C VAL A 10 -9.56 6.87 1.04
N GLY A 11 -8.70 7.61 0.36
CA GLY A 11 -7.44 8.13 0.88
C GLY A 11 -7.25 9.61 0.55
N ASP A 12 -6.01 10.08 0.65
CA ASP A 12 -5.62 11.44 0.33
C ASP A 12 -5.21 11.56 -1.13
N ALA A 13 -6.02 12.26 -1.93
CA ALA A 13 -5.80 12.44 -3.35
C ALA A 13 -4.45 13.11 -3.64
N ASP A 14 -4.04 14.08 -2.82
CA ASP A 14 -2.81 14.84 -2.99
C ASP A 14 -1.56 13.96 -2.78
N LEU A 15 -1.60 13.12 -1.73
CA LEU A 15 -0.53 12.18 -1.40
C LEU A 15 -0.44 11.02 -2.40
N LEU A 16 -1.57 10.64 -3.00
CA LEU A 16 -1.66 9.63 -4.06
C LEU A 16 -1.37 10.19 -5.46
N LYS A 17 -1.28 11.51 -5.60
CA LYS A 17 -1.28 12.20 -6.91
C LYS A 17 -2.39 11.71 -7.83
N ALA A 18 -3.56 11.44 -7.23
CA ALA A 18 -4.75 10.97 -7.91
C ALA A 18 -5.71 12.13 -8.16
N ASP A 19 -6.50 12.04 -9.23
CA ASP A 19 -7.58 12.99 -9.51
C ASP A 19 -8.68 12.96 -8.43
N SER A 20 -8.80 11.82 -7.73
CA SER A 20 -9.80 11.63 -6.70
C SER A 20 -9.25 10.88 -5.49
N ALA A 21 -9.78 11.23 -4.31
CA ALA A 21 -9.52 10.54 -3.06
C ALA A 21 -10.00 9.07 -3.07
N LYS A 22 -10.85 8.71 -4.04
CA LYS A 22 -11.48 7.41 -4.12
C LYS A 22 -10.70 6.50 -5.08
N VAL A 23 -9.88 5.64 -4.49
CA VAL A 23 -9.03 4.69 -5.20
C VAL A 23 -9.81 3.42 -5.49
N LYS A 24 -9.68 2.91 -6.71
CA LYS A 24 -10.23 1.61 -7.10
C LYS A 24 -9.19 0.50 -6.96
N ARG A 25 -9.67 -0.71 -6.71
CA ARG A 25 -8.83 -1.91 -6.75
C ARG A 25 -8.17 -2.04 -8.13
N GLY A 26 -6.87 -2.31 -8.14
CA GLY A 26 -6.05 -2.49 -9.34
C GLY A 26 -5.47 -1.19 -9.90
N GLU A 27 -5.82 -0.04 -9.34
CA GLU A 27 -5.28 1.24 -9.78
C GLU A 27 -3.80 1.36 -9.40
N VAL A 28 -2.98 1.87 -10.32
CA VAL A 28 -1.53 2.01 -10.14
C VAL A 28 -1.18 3.48 -10.09
N PHE A 29 -0.48 3.86 -9.04
CA PHE A 29 -0.02 5.22 -8.81
C PHE A 29 1.50 5.23 -8.85
N ASP A 30 2.08 6.07 -9.71
CA ASP A 30 3.54 6.11 -9.94
C ASP A 30 4.25 7.09 -8.98
N ASP A 31 3.56 8.18 -8.63
CA ASP A 31 4.12 9.32 -7.89
C ASP A 31 3.53 9.46 -6.47
N VAL A 32 3.25 8.35 -5.80
CA VAL A 32 2.73 8.39 -4.42
C VAL A 32 3.81 8.84 -3.47
N ASN A 33 3.45 9.66 -2.48
CA ASN A 33 4.35 10.00 -1.40
C ASN A 33 4.86 8.72 -0.68
N ASP A 34 6.16 8.64 -0.41
CA ASP A 34 6.83 7.43 0.12
C ASP A 34 6.25 6.99 1.48
N GLU A 35 6.08 7.94 2.40
CA GLU A 35 5.49 7.68 3.72
C GLU A 35 4.05 7.17 3.60
N TYR A 36 3.28 7.79 2.71
CA TYR A 36 1.89 7.39 2.49
C TYR A 36 1.79 6.01 1.83
N ALA A 37 2.67 5.72 0.86
CA ALA A 37 2.78 4.41 0.23
C ALA A 37 3.07 3.32 1.26
N HIS A 38 4.03 3.55 2.18
CA HIS A 38 4.33 2.61 3.26
C HIS A 38 3.16 2.38 4.21
N VAL A 39 2.39 3.42 4.53
CA VAL A 39 1.18 3.29 5.35
C VAL A 39 0.14 2.40 4.64
N LEU A 40 -0.08 2.61 3.34
CA LEU A 40 -1.02 1.82 2.56
C LEU A 40 -0.58 0.36 2.42
N ILE A 41 0.72 0.13 2.22
CA ILE A 41 1.31 -1.21 2.15
C ILE A 41 1.24 -1.91 3.50
N GLY A 42 1.60 -1.22 4.59
CA GLY A 42 1.53 -1.76 5.95
C GLY A 42 0.12 -2.11 6.39
N LYS A 43 -0.89 -1.41 5.84
CA LYS A 43 -2.32 -1.74 6.01
C LYS A 43 -2.82 -2.84 5.07
N GLY A 44 -2.01 -3.27 4.10
CA GLY A 44 -2.42 -4.25 3.08
C GLY A 44 -3.41 -3.70 2.05
N LEU A 45 -3.52 -2.37 1.92
CA LEU A 45 -4.39 -1.70 0.94
C LEU A 45 -3.72 -1.52 -0.42
N ALA A 46 -2.39 -1.43 -0.44
CA ALA A 46 -1.59 -1.31 -1.65
C ALA A 46 -0.35 -2.23 -1.60
N GLU A 47 0.29 -2.42 -2.75
CA GLU A 47 1.58 -3.11 -2.90
C GLU A 47 2.55 -2.22 -3.69
N GLU A 48 3.85 -2.30 -3.41
CA GLU A 48 4.89 -1.66 -4.23
C GLU A 48 4.97 -2.33 -5.61
N VAL A 49 4.97 -1.53 -6.68
CA VAL A 49 5.14 -2.03 -8.06
C VAL A 49 6.41 -1.42 -8.65
N GLY A 50 7.44 -2.24 -8.88
CA GLY A 50 8.66 -1.82 -9.58
C GLY A 50 9.89 -1.61 -8.70
N GLY A 51 9.77 -1.69 -7.38
CA GLY A 51 10.92 -1.83 -6.50
C GLY A 51 11.26 -3.30 -6.32
N LYS A 52 12.54 -3.64 -6.48
CA LYS A 52 13.10 -4.98 -6.32
C LYS A 52 13.18 -5.34 -4.85
N THR A 53 12.06 -5.32 -4.14
CA THR A 53 11.97 -5.73 -2.74
C THR A 53 11.04 -6.93 -2.65
N THR A 54 11.63 -8.11 -2.87
CA THR A 54 11.10 -9.34 -2.25
C THR A 54 10.73 -9.01 -0.81
N PRO A 55 9.49 -9.29 -0.36
CA PRO A 55 9.04 -8.92 0.97
C PRO A 55 9.95 -9.57 2.01
N LYS A 56 10.89 -8.81 2.59
CA LYS A 56 11.56 -9.24 3.82
C LYS A 56 10.53 -9.10 4.93
N ALA A 57 9.96 -10.25 5.26
CA ALA A 57 9.13 -10.46 6.43
C ALA A 57 7.91 -9.53 6.50
N ASN A 58 6.84 -9.94 5.82
CA ASN A 58 5.58 -10.01 6.55
C ASN A 58 5.82 -10.95 7.75
N LYS A 59 6.40 -10.41 8.83
CA LYS A 59 6.21 -10.99 10.15
C LYS A 59 4.74 -10.74 10.41
N GLN A 60 3.90 -11.62 9.85
CA GLN A 60 2.65 -11.97 10.48
C GLN A 60 3.02 -12.10 11.95
N ALA A 61 2.48 -11.20 12.77
CA ALA A 61 2.35 -11.48 14.18
C ALA A 61 1.49 -12.74 14.21
N LYS A 62 2.13 -13.92 14.13
CA LYS A 62 1.56 -15.12 14.71
C LYS A 62 1.29 -14.71 16.15
N PRO A 63 0.04 -14.72 16.61
CA PRO A 63 -0.16 -14.80 18.04
C PRO A 63 0.50 -16.12 18.43
N GLU A 64 1.66 -16.09 19.07
CA GLU A 64 2.10 -17.21 19.89
C GLU A 64 1.15 -17.22 21.10
N GLU A 65 -0.06 -17.75 20.88
CA GLU A 65 -0.77 -18.43 21.96
C GLU A 65 0.05 -19.68 22.27
N ASN A 66 0.86 -19.63 23.32
CA ASN A 66 1.29 -20.82 24.00
C ASN A 66 0.64 -20.85 25.39
N LYS A 67 -0.42 -21.66 25.43
CA LYS A 67 -1.04 -22.41 26.52
C LYS A 67 -0.47 -22.26 27.94
#